data_AF-A0A964ZCL0-F1
#
_entry.id   AF-A0A964ZCL0-F1
#
_cell.length_a   1.000
_cell.length_b   1.000
_cell.length_c   1.000
_cell.angle_alpha   90.00
_cell.angle_beta   90.00
_cell.angle_gamma   90.00
#
_symmetry.space_group_name_H-M   'P 1'
#
loop_
_entity.id
_entity.type
_entity.pdbx_description
1 polymer ?
#
loop_
_entity_poly.entity_id
_entity_poly.type
_entity_poly.pdbx_seq_one_letter_code
_entity_poly.pdbx_strand_id
1 'polypeptide(L)' 'MMLRCVLDGLILPAMIGGGSPPLTAWDGNEVFRIEAVESRYYEVVTATPEEWQRLESSHYRLLRRSLDFKWSDSKAR' A
#
# COMPACT_ATOMS: atom_id res chain seq x y z
N MET A 1 -5.38 -3.99 -0.11
CA MET A 1 -4.32 -3.55 0.82
C MET A 1 -4.76 -2.35 1.66
N MET A 2 -4.23 -2.18 2.87
CA MET A 2 -4.35 -0.95 3.68
C MET A 2 -2.96 -0.37 4.01
N LEU A 3 -2.81 0.95 3.84
CA LEU A 3 -1.60 1.70 4.14
C LEU A 3 -1.82 2.67 5.31
N ARG A 4 -0.76 3.02 6.02
CA ARG A 4 -0.73 4.06 7.07
C ARG A 4 0.32 5.11 6.73
N CYS A 5 0.00 6.39 6.85
CA CYS A 5 0.98 7.47 6.77
C CYS A 5 1.86 7.49 8.04
N VAL A 6 3.18 7.60 7.87
CA VAL A 6 4.16 7.64 8.96
C VAL A 6 4.11 8.95 9.74
N LEU A 7 3.77 10.07 9.09
CA LEU A 7 3.76 11.39 9.71
C LEU A 7 2.44 11.74 10.39
N ASP A 8 1.31 11.25 9.87
CA ASP A 8 -0.02 11.68 10.31
C ASP A 8 -0.92 10.53 10.82
N GLY A 9 -0.42 9.29 10.84
CA GLY A 9 -1.14 8.13 11.37
C GLY A 9 -2.40 7.72 10.59
N LEU A 10 -2.69 8.39 9.47
CA LEU A 10 -3.87 8.16 8.65
C LEU A 10 -3.80 6.81 7.96
N ILE A 11 -4.87 6.00 8.07
CA ILE A 11 -4.99 4.71 7.38
C ILE A 11 -5.79 4.92 6.10
N LEU A 12 -5.16 4.63 4.96
CA LEU A 12 -5.75 4.78 3.63
C LEU A 12 -5.92 3.41 2.96
N PRO A 13 -7.10 3.11 2.39
CA PRO A 13 -7.25 1.98 1.48
C PRO A 13 -6.37 2.18 0.23
N ALA A 14 -5.78 1.09 -0.26
CA ALA A 14 -4.93 1.10 -1.43
C ALA A 14 -5.03 -0.19 -2.26
N MET A 15 -4.72 -0.09 -3.54
CA MET A 15 -4.77 -1.17 -4.51
C MET A 15 -3.58 -1.07 -5.45
N ILE A 16 -3.12 -2.24 -5.87
CA ILE A 16 -2.03 -2.38 -6.82
C ILE A 16 -2.66 -2.54 -8.21
N GLY A 17 -2.55 -1.50 -9.01
CA GLY A 17 -2.94 -1.47 -10.41
C GLY A 17 -1.81 -1.87 -11.36
N GLY A 18 -2.13 -1.94 -12.65
CA GLY A 18 -1.15 -2.19 -13.72
C GLY A 18 -0.50 -0.93 -14.30
N GLY A 19 -0.84 0.26 -13.78
CA GLY A 19 -0.28 1.54 -14.23
C GLY A 19 1.09 1.83 -13.62
N SER A 20 1.72 2.92 -14.09
CA SER A 20 2.89 3.51 -13.43
C SER A 20 2.47 4.86 -12.83
N PRO A 21 2.64 5.06 -11.51
CA PRO A 21 3.05 4.08 -10.50
C PRO A 21 1.95 3.01 -10.24
N PRO A 22 2.32 1.79 -9.82
CA PRO A 22 1.35 0.71 -9.63
C PRO A 22 0.51 0.85 -8.36
N LEU A 23 0.93 1.65 -7.38
CA LEU A 23 0.18 1.81 -6.13
C LEU A 23 -0.74 3.04 -6.20
N THR A 24 -2.03 2.81 -5.95
CA THR A 24 -3.04 3.87 -5.83
C THR A 24 -3.69 3.77 -4.46
N ALA A 25 -3.79 4.89 -3.75
CA ALA A 25 -4.47 5.03 -2.46
C ALA A 25 -5.70 5.95 -2.60
N TRP A 26 -6.65 5.80 -1.68
CA TRP A 26 -7.87 6.61 -1.64
C TRP A 26 -8.01 7.29 -0.28
N ASP A 27 -8.33 8.58 -0.29
CA ASP A 27 -8.83 9.32 0.87
C ASP A 27 -10.26 9.78 0.57
N GLY A 28 -11.25 9.07 1.10
CA GLY A 28 -12.66 9.29 0.77
C GLY A 28 -12.93 9.14 -0.74
N ASN A 29 -13.17 10.27 -1.42
CA ASN A 29 -13.44 10.32 -2.86
C ASN A 29 -12.19 10.70 -3.69
N GLU A 30 -11.10 11.07 -3.05
CA GLU A 30 -9.88 11.48 -3.72
C GLU A 30 -8.95 10.28 -3.94
N VAL A 31 -8.38 10.21 -5.14
CA VAL A 31 -7.52 9.12 -5.58
C VAL A 31 -6.12 9.65 -5.78
N PHE A 32 -5.14 9.04 -5.12
CA PHE A 32 -3.75 9.45 -5.17
C PHE A 32 -2.87 8.30 -5.62
N ARG A 33 -1.95 8.59 -6.53
CA ARG A 33 -0.92 7.65 -6.98
C ARG A 33 0.28 7.79 -6.06
N ILE A 34 0.72 6.69 -5.46
CA ILE A 34 1.89 6.71 -4.57
C ILE A 34 3.11 6.38 -5.40
N GLU A 35 4.00 7.35 -5.56
CA GLU A 35 5.28 7.13 -6.23
C GLU A 35 6.21 6.27 -5.37
N ALA A 36 7.16 5.58 -6.01
CA ALA A 36 8.09 4.71 -5.29
C ALA A 36 8.92 5.47 -4.24
N VAL A 37 9.24 6.76 -4.48
CA VAL A 37 9.96 7.60 -3.51
C VAL A 37 9.08 8.00 -2.32
N GLU A 38 7.80 8.29 -2.58
CA GLU A 38 6.83 8.70 -1.56
C GLU A 38 6.47 7.54 -0.64
N SER A 39 6.59 6.30 -1.12
CA SER A 39 6.33 5.09 -0.34
C SER A 39 7.10 4.99 0.99
N ARG A 40 8.20 5.74 1.15
CA ARG A 40 8.93 5.84 2.43
C ARG A 40 8.11 6.50 3.55
N TYR A 41 7.12 7.33 3.20
CA TYR A 41 6.22 7.99 4.14
C TYR A 41 5.00 7.14 4.47
N TYR A 42 4.93 5.91 3.96
CA TYR A 42 3.82 5.00 4.17
C TYR A 42 4.28 3.63 4.68
N GLU A 43 3.41 3.01 5.46
CA GLU A 43 3.59 1.65 5.97
C GLU A 43 2.37 0.79 5.61
N VAL A 44 2.60 -0.43 5.15
CA VAL A 44 1.53 -1.41 4.92
C VAL A 44 1.03 -1.91 6.27
N VAL A 45 -0.27 -1.78 6.51
CA VAL A 45 -0.97 -2.33 7.68
C VAL A 45 -1.52 -3.71 7.35
N THR A 46 -2.11 -3.89 6.16
CA THR A 46 -2.57 -5.21 5.72
C THR A 46 -2.37 -5.40 4.22
N ALA A 47 -1.93 -6.58 3.83
CA ALA A 47 -1.85 -6.99 2.42
C ALA A 47 -2.10 -8.49 2.30
N THR A 48 -2.49 -8.95 1.12
CA THR A 48 -2.41 -10.38 0.77
C THR A 48 -0.98 -10.74 0.35
N PRO A 49 -0.59 -12.03 0.36
CA PRO A 49 0.70 -12.47 -0.17
C PRO A 49 0.92 -12.04 -1.62
N GLU A 50 -0.12 -12.11 -2.45
CA GLU A 50 -0.06 -11.70 -3.86
C GLU A 50 0.14 -10.19 -4.02
N GLU A 51 -0.53 -9.39 -3.18
CA GLU A 51 -0.32 -7.94 -3.15
C GLU A 51 1.11 -7.60 -2.76
N TRP A 52 1.64 -8.23 -1.71
CA TRP A 52 3.01 -7.99 -1.25
C TRP A 52 4.05 -8.34 -2.32
N GLN A 53 3.91 -9.50 -2.96
CA GLN A 53 4.81 -9.93 -4.04
C GLN A 53 4.82 -8.94 -5.22
N ARG A 54 3.66 -8.36 -5.56
CA ARG A 54 3.56 -7.35 -6.64
C ARG A 54 4.24 -6.03 -6.27
N LEU A 55 4.24 -5.63 -4.99
CA LEU A 55 4.96 -4.43 -4.55
C LEU A 55 6.46 -4.61 -4.67
N GLU A 56 6.96 -5.77 -4.25
CA GLU A 56 8.37 -6.13 -4.37
C GLU A 56 8.83 -6.15 -5.83
N SER A 57 8.00 -6.68 -6.73
CA SER A 57 8.30 -6.69 -8.17
C SER A 57 8.20 -5.32 -8.83
N SER A 58 7.51 -4.35 -8.22
CA SER A 58 7.24 -3.04 -8.80
C SER A 58 8.08 -1.90 -8.20
N HIS A 59 9.28 -2.23 -7.72
CA HIS A 59 10.28 -1.28 -7.21
C HIS A 59 9.90 -0.53 -5.91
N TYR A 60 8.86 -0.95 -5.18
CA TYR A 60 8.48 -0.36 -3.88
C TYR A 60 9.31 -0.89 -2.70
N ARG A 61 10.64 -0.93 -2.85
CA ARG A 61 11.54 -1.45 -1.80
C ARG A 61 11.61 -0.57 -0.55
N LEU A 62 11.19 0.69 -0.66
CA LEU A 62 11.13 1.65 0.45
C LEU A 62 9.82 1.56 1.25
N LEU A 63 8.79 0.90 0.70
CA LEU A 63 7.54 0.67 1.38
C LEU A 63 7.77 -0.36 2.50
N ARG A 64 7.41 0.01 3.72
CA ARG A 64 7.67 -0.82 4.92
C ARG A 64 6.39 -1.47 5.41
N ARG A 65 6.53 -2.54 6.19
CA ARG A 65 5.42 -3.06 6.99
C ARG A 65 5.30 -2.25 8.28
N SER A 66 4.08 -1.92 8.66
CA SER A 66 3.77 -1.35 9.97
C SER A 66 4.07 -2.36 11.07
N LEU A 67 4.30 -1.89 12.29
CA LEU A 67 4.54 -2.75 13.46
C LEU A 67 3.36 -3.69 13.78
N ASP A 68 2.14 -3.25 13.46
CA ASP A 68 0.89 -3.99 13.63
C ASP A 68 0.43 -4.67 12.32
N PHE A 69 1.36 -4.92 11.39
CA PHE A 69 1.03 -5.55 10.11
C PHE A 69 0.34 -6.90 10.27
N LYS A 70 -0.70 -7.13 9.46
CA LYS A 70 -1.40 -8.41 9.38
C LYS A 70 -1.59 -8.84 7.93
N TRP A 71 -1.39 -10.13 7.66
CA TRP A 71 -1.81 -10.71 6.40
C TRP A 71 -3.33 -10.68 6.29
N SER A 72 -3.84 -10.14 5.19
CA SER A 72 -5.24 -10.29 4.84
C SER A 72 -5.41 -11.64 4.16
N ASP A 73 -6.36 -12.44 4.64
CA ASP A 73 -6.81 -13.62 3.91
C ASP A 73 -7.39 -13.14 2.58
N SER A 74 -6.91 -13.66 1.47
CA SER A 74 -7.34 -13.30 0.11
C SER A 74 -8.75 -13.84 -0.17
N LYS A 75 -9.74 -13.53 0.66
CA LYS A 75 -11.15 -13.72 0.29
C LYS A 75 -11.59 -12.50 -0.48
N ALA A 76 -11.23 -12.52 -1.76
CA ALA A 76 -11.98 -11.83 -2.80
C ALA A 76 -13.47 -12.14 -2.59
N ARG A 77 -14.25 -11.10 -2.31
CA ARG A 77 -15.70 -11.15 -2.41
C ARG A 77 -16.17 -9.86 -3.05
#